data_AF-A0A3C1ET80-F1
#
_entry.id   AF-A0A3C1ET80-F1
#
_cell.length_a   1.000
_cell.length_b   1.000
_cell.length_c   1.000
_cell.angle_alpha   90.00
_cell.angle_beta   90.00
_cell.angle_gamma   90.00
#
_symmetry.space_group_name_H-M   'P 1'
#
loop_
_entity.id
_entity.type
_entity.pdbx_description
1 polymer ?
#
loop_
_entity_poly.entity_id
_entity_poly.type
_entity_poly.pdbx_seq_one_letter_code
_entity_poly.pdbx_strand_id
1 'polypeptide(L)'
;RAYDREAMLHMNINSKYTYTQESFQLMASKHLDIVQIPVSIKYFNGRKSRVVKSILNFITVSSFNILRAFRDFAPLKFFGLLSFVPFVIGLICVIFILIHWLATGDFSPYKFVGFTGIYLISLSLIILIVAILSDMLGRMLNNQEKILYYTKKEHYSKFKKK
;
A
#
# COMPACT_ATOMS: atom_id res chain seq x y z
N ARG A 1 21.86 6.28 -10.81
CA ARG A 1 21.62 6.39 -9.35
C ARG A 1 22.83 5.77 -8.69
N ALA A 2 23.36 6.41 -7.65
CA ALA A 2 24.44 5.87 -6.84
C ALA A 2 23.87 5.56 -5.46
N TYR A 3 24.28 4.44 -4.88
CA TYR A 3 23.92 4.03 -3.54
C TYR A 3 25.21 3.78 -2.77
N ASP A 4 25.28 4.23 -1.54
CA ASP A 4 26.38 3.89 -0.66
C ASP A 4 26.25 2.43 -0.18
N ARG A 5 27.29 1.93 0.49
CA ARG A 5 27.31 0.56 0.98
C ARG A 5 26.20 0.31 2.00
N GLU A 6 25.92 1.29 2.85
CA GLU A 6 24.94 1.13 3.92
C GLU A 6 23.52 1.07 3.35
N ALA A 7 23.15 1.98 2.44
CA ALA A 7 21.86 1.91 1.77
C ALA A 7 21.68 0.58 1.02
N MET A 8 22.70 0.11 0.29
CA MET A 8 22.63 -1.17 -0.43
C MET A 8 22.33 -2.37 0.47
N LEU A 9 22.81 -2.38 1.73
CA LEU A 9 22.50 -3.46 2.68
C LEU A 9 21.03 -3.43 3.14
N HIS A 10 20.47 -2.24 3.29
CA HIS A 10 19.08 -2.02 3.68
C HIS A 10 18.09 -2.35 2.57
N MET A 11 18.52 -2.29 1.31
CA MET A 11 17.68 -2.46 0.13
C MET A 11 17.34 -3.94 -0.13
N ASN A 12 16.05 -4.20 -0.34
CA ASN A 12 15.53 -5.50 -0.75
C ASN A 12 14.40 -5.31 -1.78
N ILE A 13 14.78 -5.22 -3.06
CA ILE A 13 13.86 -4.94 -4.17
C ILE A 13 13.22 -6.26 -4.61
N ASN A 14 11.89 -6.36 -4.49
CA ASN A 14 11.11 -7.55 -4.85
C ASN A 14 10.34 -7.40 -6.16
N SER A 15 10.18 -6.20 -6.72
CA SER A 15 9.40 -5.97 -7.94
C SER A 15 10.16 -6.42 -9.19
N LYS A 16 9.43 -7.13 -10.07
CA LYS A 16 9.89 -7.51 -11.41
C LYS A 16 9.78 -6.38 -12.44
N TYR A 17 9.00 -5.33 -12.15
CA TYR A 17 8.59 -4.36 -13.18
C TYR A 17 9.44 -3.10 -13.19
N THR A 18 9.66 -2.48 -12.03
CA THR A 18 10.38 -1.19 -11.98
C THR A 18 11.10 -1.04 -10.66
N TYR A 19 12.38 -1.41 -10.65
CA TYR A 19 13.26 -1.27 -9.49
C TYR A 19 13.38 0.19 -9.02
N THR A 20 13.13 1.18 -9.89
CA THR A 20 13.36 2.60 -9.59
C THR A 20 12.31 3.20 -8.66
N GLN A 21 11.03 2.94 -8.88
CA GLN A 21 9.95 3.43 -8.00
C GLN A 21 10.02 2.73 -6.64
N GLU A 22 10.20 1.42 -6.66
CA GLU A 22 10.35 0.62 -5.44
C GLU A 22 11.59 1.05 -4.65
N SER A 23 12.71 1.35 -5.32
CA SER A 23 13.91 1.84 -4.63
C SER A 23 13.64 3.13 -3.86
N PHE A 24 12.89 4.08 -4.45
CA PHE A 24 12.54 5.31 -3.76
C PHE A 24 11.60 5.07 -2.59
N GLN A 25 10.61 4.20 -2.79
CA GLN A 25 9.66 3.80 -1.76
C GLN A 25 10.37 3.14 -0.55
N LEU A 26 11.29 2.21 -0.80
CA LEU A 26 12.09 1.55 0.23
C LEU A 26 13.03 2.51 0.95
N MET A 27 13.70 3.41 0.22
CA MET A 27 14.57 4.43 0.83
C MET A 27 13.75 5.35 1.74
N ALA A 28 12.58 5.81 1.27
CA ALA A 28 11.69 6.66 2.06
C ALA A 28 11.18 5.94 3.32
N SER A 29 10.77 4.67 3.20
CA SER A 29 10.25 3.91 4.33
C SER A 29 11.29 3.58 5.39
N LYS A 30 12.55 3.38 4.97
CA LYS A 30 13.70 3.17 5.87
C LYS A 30 14.36 4.47 6.33
N HIS A 31 13.80 5.60 5.94
CA HIS A 31 14.27 6.95 6.30
C HIS A 31 15.74 7.17 5.92
N LEU A 32 16.12 6.69 4.73
CA LEU A 32 17.43 6.93 4.14
C LEU A 32 17.47 8.30 3.46
N ASP A 33 18.63 8.95 3.50
CA ASP A 33 18.83 10.24 2.86
C ASP A 33 18.83 10.12 1.33
N ILE A 34 18.04 10.99 0.68
CA ILE A 34 17.91 11.02 -0.78
C ILE A 34 18.33 12.39 -1.27
N VAL A 35 19.45 12.43 -2.00
CA VAL A 35 19.99 13.67 -2.60
C VAL A 35 19.85 13.61 -4.11
N GLN A 36 19.31 14.68 -4.70
CA GLN A 36 19.23 14.84 -6.14
C GLN A 36 20.33 15.76 -6.65
N ILE A 37 21.20 15.23 -7.51
CA ILE A 37 22.23 16.02 -8.21
C ILE A 37 21.73 16.28 -9.64
N PRO A 38 21.52 17.54 -10.05
CA PRO A 38 21.08 17.84 -11.41
C PRO A 38 22.22 17.51 -12.39
N VAL A 39 21.91 16.70 -13.40
CA VAL A 39 22.84 16.36 -14.48
C VAL A 39 22.25 16.87 -15.78
N SER A 40 22.89 17.86 -16.40
CA SER A 40 22.48 18.35 -17.70
C SER A 40 22.84 17.33 -18.78
N ILE A 41 21.86 16.91 -19.57
CA ILE A 41 22.06 15.97 -20.67
C ILE A 41 21.63 16.69 -21.95
N LYS A 42 22.49 16.72 -22.97
CA LYS A 42 22.10 17.18 -24.31
C LYS A 42 21.32 16.07 -25.01
N TYR A 43 20.06 16.34 -25.32
CA TYR A 43 19.20 15.43 -26.08
C TYR A 43 19.31 15.72 -27.58
N PHE A 44 19.11 14.70 -28.42
CA PHE A 44 19.06 14.83 -29.87
C PHE A 44 17.61 14.75 -30.38
N ASN A 45 17.30 15.51 -31.44
CA ASN A 45 15.99 15.50 -32.08
C ASN A 45 15.70 14.12 -32.69
N GLY A 46 14.50 13.57 -32.40
CA GLY A 46 14.07 12.26 -32.88
C GLY A 46 14.32 11.08 -31.93
N ARG A 47 14.82 11.33 -30.71
CA ARG A 47 14.98 10.26 -29.70
C ARG A 47 13.62 9.65 -29.32
N LYS A 48 13.42 8.37 -29.66
CA LYS A 48 12.29 7.58 -29.15
C LYS A 48 12.51 7.22 -27.67
N SER A 49 11.49 7.42 -26.85
CA SER A 49 11.53 7.03 -25.43
C SER A 49 11.68 5.51 -25.30
N ARG A 50 12.74 5.05 -24.63
CA ARG A 50 12.96 3.63 -24.32
C ARG A 50 12.18 3.18 -23.07
N VAL A 51 11.72 4.14 -22.27
CA VAL A 51 11.12 3.90 -20.94
C VAL A 51 9.60 3.96 -21.00
N VAL A 52 9.04 4.91 -21.76
CA VAL A 52 7.59 5.13 -21.86
C VAL A 52 7.17 5.00 -23.31
N LYS A 53 6.52 3.89 -23.65
CA LYS A 53 5.95 3.65 -24.99
C LYS A 53 4.60 4.34 -25.18
N SER A 54 3.82 4.46 -24.11
CA SER A 54 2.50 5.11 -24.08
C SER A 54 2.31 5.81 -22.73
N ILE A 55 1.83 7.06 -22.77
CA ILE A 55 1.60 7.89 -21.59
C ILE A 55 0.49 7.28 -20.71
N LEU A 56 -0.61 6.84 -21.32
CA LEU A 56 -1.73 6.23 -20.61
C LEU A 56 -1.31 4.96 -19.87
N ASN A 57 -0.57 4.07 -20.56
CA ASN A 57 -0.08 2.83 -19.94
C ASN A 57 0.89 3.12 -18.79
N PHE A 58 1.73 4.15 -18.93
CA PHE A 58 2.64 4.55 -17.85
C PHE A 58 1.89 5.10 -16.64
N ILE A 59 0.84 5.90 -16.84
CA ILE A 59 0.02 6.45 -15.76
C ILE A 59 -0.70 5.32 -15.03
N THR A 60 -1.38 4.41 -15.74
CA THR A 60 -2.11 3.32 -15.10
C THR A 60 -1.20 2.41 -14.28
N VAL A 61 -0.09 1.95 -14.87
CA VAL A 61 0.88 1.09 -14.19
C VAL A 61 1.49 1.79 -12.98
N SER A 62 1.86 3.07 -13.11
CA SER A 62 2.43 3.84 -12.00
C SER A 62 1.42 4.04 -10.87
N SER A 63 0.16 4.36 -11.18
CA SER A 63 -0.91 4.49 -10.19
C SER A 63 -1.14 3.20 -9.41
N PHE A 64 -1.18 2.05 -10.10
CA PHE A 64 -1.28 0.76 -9.43
C PHE A 64 -0.08 0.46 -8.52
N ASN A 65 1.13 0.84 -8.95
CA ASN A 65 2.32 0.63 -8.15
C ASN A 65 2.35 1.52 -6.90
N ILE A 66 1.87 2.76 -7.00
CA ILE A 66 1.69 3.67 -5.86
C ILE A 66 0.65 3.13 -4.89
N LEU A 67 -0.50 2.66 -5.39
CA LEU A 67 -1.54 2.05 -4.56
C LEU A 67 -1.03 0.81 -3.83
N ARG A 68 -0.26 -0.05 -4.53
CA ARG A 68 0.38 -1.22 -3.93
C ARG A 68 1.32 -0.81 -2.80
N ALA A 69 2.18 0.17 -3.04
CA ALA A 69 3.09 0.66 -2.02
C ALA A 69 2.34 1.26 -0.82
N PHE A 70 1.26 2.01 -1.05
CA PHE A 70 0.45 2.56 0.04
C PHE A 70 -0.20 1.46 0.89
N ARG A 71 -0.73 0.42 0.25
CA ARG A 71 -1.24 -0.79 0.93
C ARG A 71 -0.14 -1.47 1.75
N ASP A 72 1.07 -1.57 1.23
CA ASP A 72 2.17 -2.30 1.88
C ASP A 72 2.77 -1.50 3.06
N PHE A 73 2.86 -0.17 2.96
CA PHE A 73 3.38 0.68 4.05
C PHE A 73 2.36 1.02 5.14
N ALA A 74 1.09 1.14 4.78
CA ALA A 74 0.03 1.53 5.71
C ALA A 74 -1.22 0.65 5.51
N PRO A 75 -1.11 -0.68 5.66
CA PRO A 75 -2.21 -1.61 5.41
C PRO A 75 -3.45 -1.30 6.25
N LEU A 76 -3.27 -0.96 7.54
CA LEU A 76 -4.37 -0.60 8.44
C LEU A 76 -5.14 0.62 7.92
N LYS A 77 -4.43 1.64 7.42
CA LYS A 77 -5.07 2.85 6.87
C LYS A 77 -5.79 2.55 5.56
N PHE A 78 -5.16 1.76 4.68
CA PHE A 78 -5.72 1.40 3.38
C PHE A 78 -7.02 0.59 3.52
N PHE A 79 -6.96 -0.55 4.22
CA PHE A 79 -8.12 -1.42 4.41
C PHE A 79 -9.12 -0.83 5.41
N GLY A 80 -8.66 -0.05 6.39
CA GLY A 80 -9.54 0.68 7.30
C GLY A 80 -10.42 1.68 6.56
N LEU A 81 -9.83 2.50 5.68
CA LEU A 81 -10.59 3.42 4.83
C LEU A 81 -11.56 2.67 3.90
N LEU A 82 -11.12 1.53 3.35
CA LEU A 82 -11.96 0.69 2.49
C LEU A 82 -13.14 0.06 3.25
N SER A 83 -12.96 -0.33 4.51
CA SER A 83 -14.03 -0.85 5.37
C SER A 83 -15.01 0.25 5.81
N PHE A 84 -14.52 1.47 5.97
CA PHE A 84 -15.32 2.59 6.47
C PHE A 84 -16.52 2.92 5.57
N VAL A 85 -16.34 2.84 4.25
CA VAL A 85 -17.43 3.14 3.29
C VAL A 85 -18.64 2.21 3.45
N PRO A 86 -18.51 0.87 3.35
CA PRO A 86 -19.64 -0.03 3.58
C PRO A 86 -20.14 0.02 5.03
N PHE A 87 -19.28 0.29 6.02
CA PHE A 87 -19.71 0.48 7.40
C PHE A 87 -20.73 1.61 7.54
N VAL A 88 -20.38 2.79 7.02
CA VAL A 88 -21.23 3.99 7.12
C VAL A 88 -22.54 3.79 6.36
N ILE A 89 -22.48 3.23 5.15
CA ILE A 89 -23.70 2.96 4.36
C ILE A 89 -24.58 1.94 5.09
N GLY A 90 -24.00 0.87 5.61
CA GLY A 90 -24.73 -0.14 6.37
C GLY A 90 -25.38 0.42 7.64
N LEU A 91 -24.64 1.28 8.37
CA LEU A 91 -25.12 1.95 9.57
C LEU A 91 -26.30 2.89 9.26
N ILE A 92 -26.24 3.64 8.16
CA ILE A 92 -27.36 4.48 7.70
C ILE A 92 -28.60 3.63 7.40
N CYS A 93 -28.45 2.50 6.70
CA CYS A 93 -29.56 1.60 6.39
C CYS A 93 -30.21 1.02 7.66
N VAL A 94 -29.42 0.62 8.65
CA VAL A 94 -29.91 0.09 9.92
C VAL A 94 -30.63 1.17 10.74
N ILE A 95 -30.05 2.38 10.83
CA ILE A 95 -30.67 3.52 11.53
C ILE A 95 -32.00 3.90 10.88
N PHE A 96 -32.05 3.96 9.56
CA PHE A 96 -33.28 4.26 8.82
C PHE A 96 -34.42 3.30 9.19
N ILE A 97 -34.12 2.00 9.25
CA ILE A 97 -35.10 0.99 9.66
C ILE A 97 -35.48 1.08 11.12
N LEU A 98 -34.52 1.37 12.00
CA LEU A 98 -34.81 1.55 13.41
C LEU A 98 -35.83 2.67 13.63
N ILE A 99 -35.65 3.80 12.94
CA ILE A 99 -36.59 4.93 12.98
C ILE A 99 -37.96 4.53 12.44
N HIS A 100 -38.02 3.83 11.30
CA HIS A 100 -39.28 3.35 10.71
C HIS A 100 -40.02 2.39 11.65
N TRP A 101 -39.29 1.48 12.28
CA TRP A 101 -39.84 0.51 13.22
C TRP A 101 -40.40 1.19 14.48
N LEU A 102 -39.69 2.20 15.02
CA LEU A 102 -40.19 2.97 16.17
C LEU A 102 -41.48 3.74 15.84
N ALA A 103 -41.66 4.19 14.59
CA ALA A 103 -42.86 4.90 14.17
C ALA A 103 -44.05 3.98 13.86
N THR A 104 -43.80 2.82 13.24
CA THR A 104 -44.86 1.99 12.64
C THR A 104 -45.09 0.67 13.38
N GLY A 105 -44.16 0.23 14.22
CA GLY A 105 -44.16 -1.08 14.89
C GLY A 105 -43.86 -2.27 13.97
N ASP A 106 -43.71 -2.03 12.67
CA ASP A 106 -43.41 -3.05 11.65
C ASP A 106 -42.20 -2.63 10.79
N PHE A 107 -41.51 -3.64 10.27
CA PHE A 107 -40.37 -3.50 9.35
C PHE A 107 -40.80 -3.46 7.88
N SER A 108 -42.07 -3.76 7.58
CA SER A 108 -42.62 -3.67 6.23
C SER A 108 -42.85 -2.20 5.82
N PRO A 109 -42.59 -1.80 4.56
CA PRO A 109 -42.11 -2.60 3.42
C PRO A 109 -40.57 -2.71 3.30
N TYR A 110 -39.81 -2.04 4.16
CA TYR A 110 -38.36 -1.82 3.98
C TYR A 110 -37.45 -2.97 4.46
N LYS A 111 -37.99 -4.17 4.74
CA LYS A 111 -37.21 -5.31 5.26
C LYS A 111 -35.89 -5.56 4.50
N PHE A 112 -35.90 -5.41 3.18
CA PHE A 112 -34.71 -5.55 2.34
C PHE A 112 -33.58 -4.59 2.72
N VAL A 113 -33.89 -3.33 3.04
CA VAL A 113 -32.90 -2.32 3.46
C VAL A 113 -32.16 -2.76 4.73
N GLY A 114 -32.83 -3.53 5.60
CA GLY A 114 -32.27 -3.99 6.87
C GLY A 114 -31.30 -5.12 6.66
N PHE A 115 -31.67 -6.07 5.81
CA PHE A 115 -30.77 -7.14 5.37
C PHE A 115 -29.55 -6.56 4.65
N THR A 116 -29.73 -5.58 3.75
CA THR A 116 -28.61 -4.88 3.11
C THR A 116 -27.73 -4.16 4.13
N GLY A 117 -28.32 -3.47 5.12
CA GLY A 117 -27.58 -2.79 6.16
C GLY A 117 -26.71 -3.72 7.00
N ILE A 118 -27.30 -4.82 7.48
CA ILE A 118 -26.59 -5.85 8.26
C ILE A 118 -25.48 -6.49 7.41
N TYR A 119 -25.76 -6.80 6.14
CA TYR A 119 -24.77 -7.35 5.22
C TYR A 119 -23.58 -6.40 4.98
N LEU A 120 -23.82 -5.11 4.80
CA LEU A 120 -22.77 -4.12 4.60
C LEU A 120 -21.91 -3.94 5.86
N ILE A 121 -22.53 -3.96 7.05
CA ILE A 121 -21.81 -3.91 8.32
C ILE A 121 -20.95 -5.17 8.49
N SER A 122 -21.49 -6.36 8.23
CA SER A 122 -20.73 -7.61 8.36
C SER A 122 -19.56 -7.67 7.37
N LEU A 123 -19.77 -7.23 6.12
CA LEU A 123 -18.71 -7.09 5.13
C LEU A 123 -17.62 -6.13 5.60
N SER A 124 -18.00 -4.98 6.16
CA SER A 124 -17.03 -4.03 6.72
C SER A 124 -16.20 -4.66 7.85
N LEU A 125 -16.83 -5.41 8.76
CA LEU A 125 -16.12 -6.07 9.86
C LEU A 125 -15.08 -7.06 9.34
N ILE A 126 -15.42 -7.83 8.29
CA ILE A 126 -14.47 -8.75 7.65
C ILE A 126 -13.29 -7.97 7.05
N ILE A 127 -13.55 -6.88 6.33
CA ILE A 127 -12.48 -6.04 5.75
C ILE A 127 -11.59 -5.44 6.86
N LEU A 128 -12.20 -5.02 7.99
CA LEU A 128 -11.46 -4.49 9.13
C LEU A 128 -10.56 -5.55 9.78
N ILE A 129 -11.03 -6.81 9.90
CA ILE A 129 -10.20 -7.92 10.36
C ILE A 129 -9.01 -8.12 9.42
N VAL A 130 -9.23 -8.09 8.10
CA VAL A 130 -8.16 -8.16 7.10
C VAL A 130 -7.18 -6.98 7.24
N ALA A 131 -7.67 -5.79 7.58
CA ALA A 131 -6.82 -4.62 7.85
C ALA A 131 -5.84 -4.88 9.00
N ILE A 132 -6.34 -5.42 10.12
CA ILE A 132 -5.54 -5.73 11.30
C ILE A 132 -4.53 -6.84 10.99
N LEU A 133 -4.96 -7.90 10.31
CA LEU A 133 -4.08 -9.01 9.92
C LEU A 133 -2.96 -8.52 8.99
N SER A 134 -3.29 -7.70 8.01
CA SER A 134 -2.31 -7.14 7.06
C SER A 134 -1.28 -6.26 7.76
N ASP A 135 -1.69 -5.50 8.78
CA ASP A 135 -0.82 -4.68 9.61
C ASP A 135 0.14 -5.50 10.49
N MET A 136 -0.35 -6.61 11.06
CA MET A 136 0.51 -7.57 11.76
C MET A 136 1.53 -8.22 10.84
N LEU A 137 1.12 -8.60 9.62
CA LEU A 137 2.01 -9.16 8.60
C LEU A 137 3.08 -8.15 8.17
N GLY A 138 2.71 -6.87 7.99
CA GLY A 138 3.67 -5.80 7.68
C GLY A 138 4.73 -5.64 8.76
N ARG A 139 4.36 -5.70 10.05
CA ARG A 139 5.32 -5.72 11.16
C ARG A 139 6.26 -6.92 11.11
N MET A 140 5.73 -8.11 10.81
CA MET A 140 6.53 -9.33 10.68
C MET A 140 7.55 -9.24 9.55
N LEU A 141 7.13 -8.74 8.38
CA LEU A 141 8.01 -8.51 7.22
C LEU A 141 9.11 -7.50 7.56
N ASN A 142 8.78 -6.38 8.20
CA ASN A 142 9.78 -5.40 8.63
C ASN A 142 10.81 -6.01 9.60
N ASN A 143 10.39 -6.92 10.48
CA ASN A 143 11.32 -7.61 11.37
C ASN A 143 12.24 -8.56 10.60
N GLN A 144 11.70 -9.31 9.64
CA GLN A 144 12.49 -10.17 8.76
C GLN A 144 13.50 -9.38 7.92
N GLU A 145 13.12 -8.20 7.42
CA GLU A 145 14.05 -7.32 6.70
C GLU A 145 15.20 -6.83 7.60
N LYS A 146 14.92 -6.50 8.87
CA LYS A 146 15.97 -6.13 9.83
C LYS A 146 16.94 -7.29 10.08
N ILE A 147 16.42 -8.51 10.24
CA ILE A 147 17.25 -9.71 10.39
C ILE A 147 18.13 -9.89 9.14
N LEU A 148 17.54 -9.80 7.94
CA LEU A 148 18.27 -9.91 6.68
C LEU A 148 19.38 -8.85 6.56
N TYR A 149 19.13 -7.62 6.98
CA TYR A 149 20.15 -6.57 7.02
C TYR A 149 21.35 -6.98 7.89
N TYR A 150 21.13 -7.46 9.10
CA TYR A 150 22.22 -7.89 9.99
C TYR A 150 22.98 -9.09 9.42
N THR A 151 22.28 -10.06 8.83
CA THR A 151 22.89 -11.22 8.17
C THR A 151 23.76 -10.80 6.97
N LYS A 152 23.26 -9.89 6.11
CA LYS A 152 24.05 -9.31 5.01
C LYS A 152 25.28 -8.59 5.54
N LYS A 153 25.12 -7.76 6.57
CA LYS A 153 26.21 -6.98 7.18
C LYS A 153 27.30 -7.89 7.71
N GLU A 154 26.95 -8.96 8.43
CA GLU A 154 27.89 -9.95 8.93
C GLU A 154 28.61 -10.66 7.78
N HIS A 155 27.86 -11.17 6.80
CA HIS A 155 28.41 -11.87 5.64
C HIS A 155 29.43 -10.99 4.89
N TYR A 156 29.07 -9.76 4.56
CA TYR A 156 29.94 -8.85 3.82
C TYR A 156 31.06 -8.21 4.67
N SER A 157 30.98 -8.26 6.00
CA SER A 157 32.07 -7.80 6.87
C SER A 157 33.29 -8.72 6.80
N LYS A 158 33.07 -10.02 6.55
CA LYS A 158 34.13 -11.05 6.42
C LYS A 158 35.05 -10.77 5.23
N PHE A 159 34.53 -10.18 4.16
CA PHE A 159 35.31 -9.83 2.97
C PHE A 159 36.12 -8.53 3.10
N LYS A 160 35.87 -7.72 4.14
CA LYS A 160 36.61 -6.45 4.38
C LYS A 160 37.92 -6.64 5.15
N LYS A 161 38.18 -7.85 5.68
CA LYS A 161 39.38 -8.18 6.47
C LYS A 161 40.60 -8.60 5.64
N LYS A 162 40.70 -8.19 4.38
CA LYS A 162 41.93 -8.33 3.57
C LYS A 162 42.43 -6.96 3.15
#